data_AF-A0A1M7DIH6-F1
#
_entry.id   AF-A0A1M7DIH6-F1
#
_cell.length_a   1.000
_cell.length_b   1.000
_cell.length_c   1.000
_cell.angle_alpha   90.00
_cell.angle_beta   90.00
_cell.angle_gamma   90.00
#
_symmetry.space_group_name_H-M   'P 1'
#
loop_
_entity.id
_entity.type
_entity.pdbx_description
1 polymer ?
#
loop_
_entity_poly.entity_id
_entity_poly.type
_entity_poly.pdbx_seq_one_letter_code
_entity_poly.pdbx_strand_id
1 'polypeptide(L)'
;MQSLYAAYKSRFSPEGKTYLFIDEIQYIDGWERFVNARSQDFAEPCEVFISGSNSDILSGELSTMLSGRYVRFEVFPYSFGEFCELTGKPQDASSFTDYVQHGALPELFNLDSEEMRRNYVESLKDSVMLRDVVQRYRIKDATLLNDLFVFLSNNASNLISFTNVVKSLKGQGRKTNYETVSTYAGYLENAFLIHSCPRFNIRGKDSLSGPAKYYMNDFSFHNYLYAGFGYGMGYLFENAIYLELRRRGYDVYVGELDGSEVDFVAIRNDARIYIQVAYKMDGESTIAREYAPLERIRDSYPKFVVSLDEFRLPSNNGILHVRPWEIP
;
A
#
# COMPACT_ATOMS: atom_id res chain seq x y z
N MET A 1 -31.28 6.63 -2.89
CA MET A 1 -30.68 6.65 -4.25
C MET A 1 -31.71 6.60 -5.39
N GLN A 2 -32.65 5.65 -5.42
CA GLN A 2 -33.63 5.56 -6.52
C GLN A 2 -34.44 6.84 -6.75
N SER A 3 -34.94 7.46 -5.66
CA SER A 3 -35.67 8.73 -5.72
C SER A 3 -34.81 9.86 -6.30
N LEU A 4 -33.53 9.94 -5.94
CA LEU A 4 -32.59 10.93 -6.45
C LEU A 4 -32.35 10.74 -7.96
N TYR A 5 -32.15 9.50 -8.40
CA TYR A 5 -31.99 9.20 -9.83
C TYR A 5 -33.25 9.52 -10.64
N ALA A 6 -34.44 9.21 -10.12
CA ALA A 6 -35.71 9.57 -10.76
C ALA A 6 -35.89 11.09 -10.85
N ALA A 7 -35.53 11.83 -9.80
CA ALA A 7 -35.56 13.29 -9.80
C ALA A 7 -34.56 13.89 -10.82
N TYR A 8 -33.35 13.32 -10.91
CA TYR A 8 -32.36 13.69 -11.92
C TYR A 8 -32.91 13.49 -13.34
N LYS A 9 -33.45 12.31 -13.66
CA LYS A 9 -34.04 12.03 -14.98
C LYS A 9 -35.18 12.97 -15.31
N SER A 10 -36.11 13.19 -14.37
CA SER A 10 -37.26 14.07 -14.57
C SER A 10 -36.83 15.52 -14.81
N ARG A 11 -35.84 16.02 -14.06
CA ARG A 11 -35.40 17.41 -14.16
C ARG A 11 -34.56 17.70 -15.39
N PHE A 12 -33.69 16.76 -15.78
CA PHE A 12 -32.67 17.01 -16.81
C PHE A 12 -32.92 16.28 -18.13
N SER A 13 -33.81 15.27 -18.15
CA SER A 13 -34.13 14.48 -19.35
C SER A 13 -32.89 14.08 -20.16
N PRO A 14 -31.89 13.43 -19.53
CA PRO A 14 -30.63 13.13 -20.18
C PRO A 14 -30.85 12.23 -21.40
N GLU A 15 -30.17 12.56 -22.50
CA GLU A 15 -30.16 11.74 -23.72
C GLU A 15 -28.88 10.91 -23.80
N GLY A 16 -29.01 9.67 -24.30
CA GLY A 16 -27.88 8.76 -24.46
C GLY A 16 -27.42 8.09 -23.16
N LYS A 17 -26.14 7.72 -23.11
CA LYS A 17 -25.56 6.97 -21.99
C LYS A 17 -25.34 7.89 -20.78
N THR A 18 -25.85 7.49 -19.63
CA THR A 18 -25.68 8.21 -18.36
C THR A 18 -24.46 7.71 -17.60
N TYR A 19 -23.70 8.63 -17.01
CA TYR A 19 -22.59 8.33 -16.12
C TYR A 19 -22.92 8.83 -14.72
N LEU A 20 -22.88 7.94 -13.73
CA LEU A 20 -23.12 8.26 -12.33
C LEU A 20 -21.81 8.15 -11.55
N PHE A 21 -21.38 9.25 -10.95
CA PHE A 21 -20.25 9.29 -10.03
C PHE A 21 -20.79 9.45 -8.62
N ILE A 22 -20.52 8.48 -7.76
CA ILE A 22 -20.99 8.46 -6.38
C ILE A 22 -19.78 8.40 -5.47
N ASP A 23 -19.60 9.50 -4.75
CA ASP A 23 -18.48 9.64 -3.82
C ASP A 23 -18.82 9.02 -2.47
N GLU A 24 -17.84 8.37 -1.84
CA GLU A 24 -17.92 7.78 -0.50
C GLU A 24 -19.15 6.87 -0.31
N ILE A 25 -19.30 5.91 -1.23
CA ILE A 25 -20.45 5.01 -1.33
C ILE A 25 -20.75 4.26 -0.03
N GLN A 26 -19.73 3.98 0.79
CA GLN A 26 -19.84 3.25 2.05
C GLN A 26 -20.67 3.95 3.13
N TYR A 27 -21.02 5.23 2.96
CA TYR A 27 -21.94 5.94 3.86
C TYR A 27 -23.41 5.84 3.44
N ILE A 28 -23.73 5.19 2.31
CA ILE A 28 -25.08 5.12 1.78
C ILE A 28 -25.66 3.74 2.01
N ASP A 29 -26.59 3.58 2.96
CA ASP A 29 -27.21 2.27 3.21
C ASP A 29 -27.98 1.74 1.99
N GLY A 30 -27.79 0.45 1.67
CA GLY A 30 -28.52 -0.25 0.62
C GLY A 30 -28.15 0.17 -0.81
N TRP A 31 -26.99 0.82 -0.98
CA TRP A 31 -26.49 1.28 -2.27
C TRP A 31 -26.29 0.16 -3.30
N GLU A 32 -26.01 -1.05 -2.83
CA GLU A 32 -25.64 -2.22 -3.63
C GLU A 32 -26.76 -2.61 -4.59
N ARG A 33 -28.00 -2.58 -4.07
CA ARG A 33 -29.21 -2.88 -4.87
C ARG A 33 -29.41 -1.87 -5.98
N PHE A 34 -29.07 -0.60 -5.72
CA PHE A 34 -29.19 0.45 -6.72
C PHE A 34 -28.14 0.28 -7.82
N VAL A 35 -26.88 0.09 -7.45
CA VAL A 35 -25.79 -0.10 -8.41
C VAL A 35 -26.03 -1.35 -9.25
N ASN A 36 -26.38 -2.48 -8.62
CA ASN A 36 -26.66 -3.73 -9.31
C ASN A 36 -27.85 -3.64 -10.27
N ALA A 37 -28.90 -2.89 -9.92
CA ALA A 37 -30.07 -2.70 -10.78
C ALA A 37 -29.77 -1.78 -11.98
N ARG A 38 -28.88 -0.80 -11.82
CA ARG A 38 -28.54 0.16 -12.89
C ARG A 38 -27.48 -0.36 -13.85
N SER A 39 -26.48 -1.09 -13.34
CA SER A 39 -25.43 -1.69 -14.19
C SER A 39 -25.96 -2.77 -15.15
N GLN A 40 -27.20 -3.23 -14.95
CA GLN A 40 -27.85 -4.27 -15.75
C GLN A 40 -28.99 -3.75 -16.63
N ASP A 41 -29.25 -2.46 -16.61
CA ASP A 41 -30.38 -1.87 -17.33
C ASP A 41 -30.01 -1.59 -18.79
N PHE A 42 -30.34 -2.52 -19.69
CA PHE A 42 -30.05 -2.37 -21.12
C PHE A 42 -30.93 -1.33 -21.82
N ALA A 43 -32.10 -1.02 -21.25
CA ALA A 43 -33.01 -0.01 -21.79
C ALA A 43 -32.53 1.41 -21.49
N GLU A 44 -31.82 1.59 -20.38
CA GLU A 44 -31.23 2.84 -19.95
C GLU A 44 -29.71 2.67 -19.72
N PRO A 45 -28.87 2.79 -20.77
CA PRO A 45 -27.44 2.59 -20.66
C PRO A 45 -26.83 3.52 -19.58
N CYS A 46 -26.35 2.90 -18.50
CA CYS A 46 -25.80 3.61 -17.35
C CYS A 46 -24.48 2.98 -16.92
N GLU A 47 -23.44 3.80 -16.80
CA GLU A 47 -22.18 3.41 -16.13
C GLU A 47 -22.09 4.08 -14.77
N VAL A 48 -21.65 3.31 -13.78
CA VAL A 48 -21.59 3.75 -12.39
C VAL A 48 -20.16 3.67 -11.90
N PHE A 49 -19.64 4.81 -11.46
CA PHE A 49 -18.37 4.97 -10.78
C PHE A 49 -18.65 5.22 -9.31
N ILE A 50 -18.02 4.42 -8.46
CA ILE A 50 -18.10 4.56 -7.01
C ILE A 50 -16.70 4.79 -6.47
N SER A 51 -16.57 5.67 -5.49
CA SER A 51 -15.34 5.83 -4.71
C SER A 51 -15.61 5.43 -3.25
N GLY A 52 -14.51 5.27 -2.52
CA GLY A 52 -14.51 5.52 -1.10
C GLY A 52 -13.18 5.21 -0.44
N SER A 53 -13.02 5.74 0.76
CA SER A 53 -11.76 5.73 1.52
C SER A 53 -11.36 4.39 2.16
N ASN A 54 -12.11 3.30 1.93
CA ASN A 54 -11.90 2.02 2.61
C ASN A 54 -11.98 0.84 1.63
N SER A 55 -11.14 -0.18 1.84
CA SER A 55 -11.04 -1.36 0.97
C SER A 55 -12.27 -2.27 1.03
N ASP A 56 -13.09 -2.17 2.09
CA ASP A 56 -14.28 -3.00 2.32
C ASP A 56 -15.49 -2.64 1.46
N ILE A 57 -15.43 -1.60 0.62
CA ILE A 57 -16.52 -1.22 -0.29
C ILE A 57 -16.97 -2.39 -1.18
N LEU A 58 -16.08 -3.33 -1.47
CA LEU A 58 -16.37 -4.49 -2.32
C LEU A 58 -16.14 -5.83 -1.61
N SER A 59 -15.96 -5.86 -0.29
CA SER A 59 -15.70 -7.11 0.43
C SER A 59 -17.00 -7.88 0.77
N GLY A 60 -16.91 -9.20 0.88
CA GLY A 60 -18.01 -10.06 1.32
C GLY A 60 -19.21 -10.15 0.36
N GLU A 61 -20.41 -9.93 0.87
CA GLU A 61 -21.71 -10.05 0.15
C GLU A 61 -21.85 -9.11 -1.05
N LEU A 62 -21.02 -8.06 -1.10
CA LEU A 62 -21.02 -7.03 -2.12
C LEU A 62 -20.41 -7.50 -3.45
N SER A 63 -19.26 -8.17 -3.36
CA SER A 63 -18.64 -8.85 -4.51
C SER A 63 -19.58 -9.88 -5.14
N THR A 64 -20.35 -10.61 -4.31
CA THR A 64 -21.30 -11.62 -4.75
C THR A 64 -22.51 -10.98 -5.43
N MET A 65 -23.06 -9.88 -4.90
CA MET A 65 -24.18 -9.15 -5.52
C MET A 65 -23.83 -8.57 -6.90
N LEU A 66 -22.61 -8.04 -7.07
CA LEU A 66 -22.17 -7.53 -8.38
C LEU A 66 -21.68 -8.64 -9.32
N SER A 67 -21.43 -9.85 -8.79
CA SER A 67 -21.04 -11.06 -9.53
C SER A 67 -19.85 -10.83 -10.48
N GLY A 68 -18.84 -10.10 -10.02
CA GLY A 68 -17.63 -9.80 -10.80
C GLY A 68 -17.80 -8.76 -11.92
N ARG A 69 -18.94 -8.07 -12.01
CA ARG A 69 -19.21 -7.05 -13.04
C ARG A 69 -18.76 -5.66 -12.60
N TYR A 70 -17.51 -5.56 -12.17
CA TYR A 70 -16.89 -4.29 -11.81
C TYR A 70 -15.41 -4.33 -12.14
N VAL A 71 -14.85 -3.15 -12.37
CA VAL A 71 -13.41 -2.95 -12.43
C VAL A 71 -13.02 -2.13 -11.20
N ARG A 72 -12.03 -2.60 -10.44
CA ARG A 72 -11.53 -1.91 -9.26
C ARG A 72 -10.20 -1.25 -9.59
N PHE A 73 -10.06 0.00 -9.15
CA PHE A 73 -8.81 0.74 -9.19
C PHE A 73 -8.45 1.12 -7.76
N GLU A 74 -7.24 0.79 -7.33
CA GLU A 74 -6.68 1.29 -6.07
C GLU A 74 -5.86 2.55 -6.39
N VAL A 75 -6.17 3.65 -5.71
CA VAL A 75 -5.50 4.94 -5.91
C VAL A 75 -4.55 5.16 -4.74
N PHE A 76 -3.27 5.14 -5.03
CA PHE A 76 -2.20 5.39 -4.05
C PHE A 76 -1.81 6.87 -4.05
N PRO A 77 -1.06 7.36 -3.04
CA PRO A 77 -0.37 8.64 -3.10
C PRO A 77 0.49 8.77 -4.36
N TYR A 78 1.03 9.96 -4.66
CA TYR A 78 1.77 10.17 -5.91
C TYR A 78 2.92 9.16 -6.07
N SER A 79 3.06 8.62 -7.28
CA SER A 79 4.25 7.90 -7.71
C SER A 79 5.45 8.85 -7.77
N PHE A 80 6.65 8.27 -7.84
CA PHE A 80 7.84 9.06 -8.09
C PHE A 80 7.78 9.81 -9.44
N GLY A 81 7.14 9.22 -10.45
CA GLY A 81 6.92 9.88 -11.74
C GLY A 81 6.07 11.15 -11.61
N GLU A 82 4.94 11.05 -10.91
CA GLU A 82 4.06 12.18 -10.63
C GLU A 82 4.75 13.24 -9.75
N PHE A 83 5.55 12.83 -8.78
CA PHE A 83 6.38 13.74 -7.99
C PHE A 83 7.33 14.56 -8.86
N CYS A 84 8.06 13.92 -9.78
CA CYS A 84 8.96 14.59 -10.71
C CYS A 84 8.21 15.56 -11.64
N GLU A 85 7.04 15.15 -12.15
CA GLU A 85 6.20 16.00 -13.00
C GLU A 85 5.71 17.25 -12.25
N LEU A 86 5.20 17.08 -11.03
CA LEU A 86 4.67 18.17 -10.20
C LEU A 86 5.77 19.14 -9.75
N THR A 87 6.97 18.64 -9.44
CA THR A 87 8.08 19.46 -8.93
C THR A 87 8.99 19.99 -10.04
N GLY A 88 8.85 19.50 -11.28
CA GLY A 88 9.78 19.77 -12.37
C GLY A 88 11.18 19.18 -12.17
N LYS A 89 11.36 18.28 -11.20
CA LYS A 89 12.64 17.63 -10.90
C LYS A 89 12.90 16.47 -11.88
N PRO A 90 14.17 16.20 -12.24
CA PRO A 90 14.51 15.05 -13.07
C PRO A 90 14.25 13.73 -12.34
N GLN A 91 14.10 12.64 -13.09
CA GLN A 91 14.06 11.29 -12.52
C GLN A 91 15.48 10.80 -12.23
N ASP A 92 16.00 11.16 -11.05
CA ASP A 92 17.33 10.78 -10.58
C ASP A 92 17.34 10.39 -9.09
N ALA A 93 18.51 9.95 -8.60
CA ALA A 93 18.66 9.47 -7.24
C ALA A 93 18.45 10.56 -6.18
N SER A 94 18.80 11.81 -6.49
CA SER A 94 18.58 12.95 -5.59
C SER A 94 17.08 13.21 -5.44
N SER A 95 16.37 13.27 -6.55
CA SER A 95 14.93 13.52 -6.57
C SER A 95 14.15 12.38 -5.93
N PHE A 96 14.61 11.13 -6.10
CA PHE A 96 14.02 9.97 -5.42
C PHE A 96 14.23 10.04 -3.90
N THR A 97 15.40 10.50 -3.46
CA THR A 97 15.68 10.72 -2.04
C THR A 97 14.74 11.78 -1.46
N ASP A 98 14.55 12.89 -2.18
CA ASP A 98 13.60 13.93 -1.79
C ASP A 98 12.16 13.41 -1.73
N TYR A 99 11.75 12.59 -2.70
CA TYR A 99 10.43 11.97 -2.76
C TYR A 99 10.13 11.14 -1.50
N VAL A 100 11.04 10.23 -1.13
CA VAL A 100 10.82 9.35 0.03
C VAL A 100 10.97 10.08 1.37
N GLN A 101 11.72 11.18 1.43
CA GLN A 101 11.86 12.02 2.62
C GLN A 101 10.71 13.00 2.80
N HIS A 102 10.09 13.45 1.71
CA HIS A 102 8.94 14.35 1.75
C HIS A 102 7.61 13.61 1.98
N GLY A 103 7.42 12.43 1.41
CA GLY A 103 6.09 11.84 1.30
C GLY A 103 5.40 12.23 0.00
N ALA A 104 4.30 11.54 -0.30
CA ALA A 104 3.65 11.59 -1.61
C ALA A 104 2.16 11.94 -1.53
N LEU A 105 1.64 12.26 -0.34
CA LEU A 105 0.27 12.74 -0.17
C LEU A 105 0.06 14.05 -0.95
N PRO A 106 -1.02 14.17 -1.76
CA PRO A 106 -1.20 15.32 -2.65
C PRO A 106 -1.16 16.69 -1.98
N GLU A 107 -1.73 16.82 -0.78
CA GLU A 107 -1.81 18.12 -0.11
C GLU A 107 -0.45 18.60 0.43
N LEU A 108 0.53 17.70 0.65
CA LEU A 108 1.86 18.09 1.14
C LEU A 108 2.58 19.08 0.21
N PHE A 109 2.26 19.03 -1.09
CA PHE A 109 2.84 19.88 -2.12
C PHE A 109 2.27 21.31 -2.12
N ASN A 110 1.15 21.53 -1.41
CA ASN A 110 0.50 22.84 -1.27
C ASN A 110 0.86 23.54 0.05
N LEU A 111 1.67 22.91 0.90
CA LEU A 111 2.03 23.42 2.22
C LEU A 111 3.45 23.99 2.20
N ASP A 112 3.65 25.18 2.78
CA ASP A 112 4.92 25.90 2.68
C ASP A 112 5.97 25.50 3.73
N SER A 113 5.53 25.11 4.93
CA SER A 113 6.42 24.83 6.07
C SER A 113 6.34 23.39 6.58
N GLU A 114 7.44 22.91 7.15
CA GLU A 114 7.52 21.59 7.79
C GLU A 114 6.51 21.44 8.94
N GLU A 115 6.23 22.52 9.68
CA GLU A 115 5.22 22.51 10.74
C GLU A 115 3.80 22.30 10.16
N MET A 116 3.48 22.99 9.07
CA MET A 116 2.19 22.80 8.39
C MET A 116 2.05 21.38 7.85
N ARG A 117 3.10 20.83 7.23
CA ARG A 117 3.13 19.44 6.76
C ARG A 117 2.93 18.45 7.89
N ARG A 118 3.62 18.63 9.02
CA ARG A 118 3.45 17.80 10.21
C ARG A 118 2.03 17.85 10.76
N ASN A 119 1.46 19.04 10.93
CA ASN A 119 0.10 19.20 11.44
C ASN A 119 -0.95 18.60 10.48
N TYR A 120 -0.73 18.72 9.16
CA TYR A 120 -1.57 18.09 8.16
C TYR A 120 -1.53 16.56 8.27
N VAL A 121 -0.35 15.96 8.32
CA VAL A 121 -0.18 14.49 8.40
C VAL A 121 -0.78 13.94 9.71
N GLU A 122 -0.59 14.65 10.83
CA GLU A 122 -1.21 14.30 12.11
C GLU A 122 -2.74 14.34 12.03
N SER A 123 -3.28 15.43 11.46
CA SER A 123 -4.73 15.61 11.30
C SER A 123 -5.35 14.58 10.36
N LEU A 124 -4.67 14.24 9.26
CA LEU A 124 -5.10 13.20 8.33
C LEU A 124 -5.12 11.84 9.04
N LYS A 125 -4.02 11.48 9.70
CA LYS A 125 -3.90 10.23 10.45
C LYS A 125 -5.01 10.11 11.50
N ASP A 126 -5.23 11.15 12.31
CA ASP A 126 -6.27 11.15 13.35
C ASP A 126 -7.68 11.07 12.76
N SER A 127 -7.93 11.75 11.63
CA SER A 127 -9.22 11.73 10.96
C SER A 127 -9.57 10.34 10.42
N VAL A 128 -8.63 9.70 9.73
CA VAL A 128 -8.80 8.32 9.19
C VAL A 128 -8.95 7.32 10.34
N MET A 129 -8.07 7.40 11.35
CA MET A 129 -8.15 6.55 12.55
C MET A 129 -9.50 6.68 13.25
N LEU A 130 -10.03 7.90 13.39
CA LEU A 130 -11.30 8.12 14.06
C LEU A 130 -12.49 7.64 13.21
N ARG A 131 -12.60 8.12 11.97
CA ARG A 131 -13.79 7.91 11.12
C ARG A 131 -13.80 6.52 10.50
N ASP A 132 -12.71 6.15 9.85
CA ASP A 132 -12.65 4.94 9.02
C ASP A 132 -12.32 3.68 9.82
N VAL A 133 -11.79 3.84 11.04
CA VAL A 133 -11.41 2.73 11.90
C VAL A 133 -12.22 2.70 13.21
N VAL A 134 -12.08 3.70 14.09
CA VAL A 134 -12.69 3.66 15.43
C VAL A 134 -14.22 3.67 15.37
N GLN A 135 -14.82 4.59 14.61
CA GLN A 135 -16.27 4.70 14.49
C GLN A 135 -16.85 3.52 13.71
N ARG A 136 -16.22 3.15 12.59
CA ARG A 136 -16.66 2.05 11.71
C ARG A 136 -16.72 0.71 12.45
N TYR A 137 -15.64 0.34 13.14
CA TYR A 137 -15.54 -0.94 13.84
C TYR A 137 -15.93 -0.88 15.32
N ARG A 138 -16.41 0.28 15.80
CA ARG A 138 -16.82 0.53 17.19
C ARG A 138 -15.73 0.13 18.19
N ILE A 139 -14.50 0.53 17.90
CA ILE A 139 -13.31 0.21 18.70
C ILE A 139 -13.43 0.85 20.08
N LYS A 140 -13.23 0.03 21.13
CA LYS A 140 -13.29 0.50 22.52
C LYS A 140 -11.98 1.07 23.01
N ASP A 141 -10.85 0.53 22.56
CA ASP A 141 -9.51 0.95 22.97
C ASP A 141 -8.77 1.59 21.79
N ALA A 142 -9.10 2.85 21.52
CA ALA A 142 -8.47 3.64 20.47
C ALA A 142 -6.99 3.92 20.77
N THR A 143 -6.60 3.92 22.05
CA THR A 143 -5.21 4.12 22.45
C THR A 143 -4.36 2.92 22.05
N LEU A 144 -4.84 1.70 22.28
CA LEU A 144 -4.17 0.48 21.81
C LEU A 144 -4.03 0.46 20.28
N LEU A 145 -5.06 0.91 19.55
CA LEU A 145 -5.00 1.04 18.08
C LEU A 145 -3.90 2.02 17.65
N ASN A 146 -3.81 3.19 18.29
CA ASN A 146 -2.77 4.17 17.99
C ASN A 146 -1.37 3.63 18.34
N ASP A 147 -1.21 2.96 19.48
CA ASP A 147 0.08 2.37 19.86
C ASP A 147 0.50 1.26 18.88
N LEU A 148 -0.46 0.48 18.37
CA LEU A 148 -0.21 -0.49 17.30
C LEU A 148 0.24 0.20 16.01
N PHE A 149 -0.46 1.26 15.58
CA PHE A 149 -0.07 2.02 14.40
C PHE A 149 1.36 2.60 14.53
N VAL A 150 1.69 3.18 15.68
CA VAL A 150 3.05 3.67 15.98
C VAL A 150 4.06 2.53 15.93
N PHE A 151 3.74 1.37 16.52
CA PHE A 151 4.62 0.20 16.47
C PHE A 151 4.87 -0.25 15.03
N LEU A 152 3.82 -0.37 14.21
CA LEU A 152 3.93 -0.81 12.82
C LEU A 152 4.71 0.21 11.98
N SER A 153 4.44 1.50 12.13
CA SER A 153 5.16 2.58 11.44
C SER A 153 6.66 2.59 11.77
N ASN A 154 7.00 2.37 13.03
CA ASN A 154 8.40 2.31 13.48
C ASN A 154 9.10 0.99 13.14
N ASN A 155 8.38 -0.05 12.73
CA ASN A 155 8.98 -1.35 12.40
C ASN A 155 8.63 -1.77 10.97
N ALA A 156 8.18 -0.83 10.14
CA ALA A 156 7.82 -1.13 8.77
C ALA A 156 9.06 -1.61 7.99
N SER A 157 8.83 -2.40 6.93
CA SER A 157 9.83 -3.23 6.23
C SER A 157 10.54 -4.30 7.08
N ASN A 158 10.29 -4.41 8.38
CA ASN A 158 10.77 -5.55 9.18
C ASN A 158 9.71 -6.64 9.26
N LEU A 159 10.16 -7.87 9.48
CA LEU A 159 9.25 -9.00 9.66
C LEU A 159 8.58 -8.93 11.05
N ILE A 160 7.27 -8.77 11.08
CA ILE A 160 6.48 -8.58 12.29
C ILE A 160 5.66 -9.84 12.59
N SER A 161 5.77 -10.32 13.83
CA SER A 161 4.88 -11.31 14.42
C SER A 161 3.99 -10.63 15.46
N PHE A 162 2.67 -10.76 15.34
CA PHE A 162 1.75 -10.17 16.32
C PHE A 162 1.95 -10.69 17.74
N THR A 163 2.49 -11.90 17.92
CA THR A 163 2.89 -12.40 19.24
C THR A 163 3.96 -11.50 19.88
N ASN A 164 4.95 -11.06 19.09
CA ASN A 164 5.99 -10.14 19.54
C ASN A 164 5.45 -8.72 19.77
N VAL A 165 4.50 -8.27 18.95
CA VAL A 165 3.82 -6.99 19.14
C VAL A 165 3.08 -6.98 20.48
N VAL A 166 2.28 -8.01 20.77
CA VAL A 166 1.57 -8.16 22.05
C VAL A 166 2.55 -8.14 23.22
N LYS A 167 3.69 -8.83 23.11
CA LYS A 167 4.73 -8.83 24.15
C LYS A 167 5.29 -7.42 24.38
N SER A 168 5.57 -6.69 23.31
CA SER A 168 6.10 -5.31 23.39
C SER A 168 5.09 -4.36 24.04
N LEU A 169 3.83 -4.39 23.58
CA LEU A 169 2.75 -3.55 24.12
C LEU A 169 2.47 -3.88 25.61
N LYS A 170 2.52 -5.15 26.00
CA LYS A 170 2.44 -5.54 27.42
C LYS A 170 3.59 -5.00 28.26
N GLY A 171 4.80 -4.98 27.72
CA GLY A 171 5.96 -4.36 28.35
C GLY A 171 5.78 -2.86 28.61
N GLN A 172 4.98 -2.18 27.79
CA GLN A 172 4.61 -0.77 27.94
C GLN A 172 3.36 -0.56 28.83
N GLY A 173 2.86 -1.62 29.48
CA GLY A 173 1.72 -1.56 30.39
C GLY A 173 0.35 -1.73 29.71
N ARG A 174 0.29 -2.06 28.42
CA ARG A 174 -0.99 -2.30 27.72
C ARG A 174 -1.50 -3.72 27.96
N LYS A 175 -2.81 -3.86 28.19
CA LYS A 175 -3.48 -5.16 28.26
C LYS A 175 -4.08 -5.49 26.91
N THR A 176 -3.53 -6.49 26.22
CA THR A 176 -4.03 -6.93 24.91
C THR A 176 -3.70 -8.42 24.65
N ASN A 177 -4.20 -8.96 23.55
CA ASN A 177 -3.99 -10.32 23.06
C ASN A 177 -3.74 -10.33 21.55
N TYR A 178 -3.41 -11.51 21.01
CA TYR A 178 -3.09 -11.69 19.60
C TYR A 178 -4.27 -11.32 18.70
N GLU A 179 -5.48 -11.77 19.07
CA GLU A 179 -6.69 -11.60 18.29
C GLU A 179 -7.04 -10.12 18.12
N THR A 180 -6.96 -9.34 19.21
CA THR A 180 -7.21 -7.89 19.18
C THR A 180 -6.18 -7.18 18.30
N VAL A 181 -4.88 -7.47 18.48
CA VAL A 181 -3.81 -6.83 17.69
C VAL A 181 -3.94 -7.17 16.21
N SER A 182 -4.16 -8.44 15.87
CA SER A 182 -4.34 -8.89 14.50
C SER A 182 -5.58 -8.25 13.85
N THR A 183 -6.67 -8.16 14.60
CA THR A 183 -7.91 -7.53 14.13
C THR A 183 -7.71 -6.04 13.87
N TYR A 184 -7.06 -5.33 14.81
CA TYR A 184 -6.77 -3.91 14.65
C TYR A 184 -5.82 -3.64 13.49
N ALA A 185 -4.81 -4.47 13.27
CA ALA A 185 -3.94 -4.37 12.10
C ALA A 185 -4.74 -4.52 10.79
N GLY A 186 -5.66 -5.49 10.72
CA GLY A 186 -6.57 -5.63 9.58
C GLY A 186 -7.45 -4.40 9.36
N TYR A 187 -7.92 -3.75 10.42
CA TYR A 187 -8.68 -2.50 10.29
C TYR A 187 -7.84 -1.34 9.76
N LEU A 188 -6.57 -1.24 10.17
CA LEU A 188 -5.62 -0.24 9.64
C LEU A 188 -5.33 -0.48 8.16
N GLU A 189 -5.21 -1.75 7.75
CA GLU A 189 -5.05 -2.15 6.35
C GLU A 189 -6.29 -1.81 5.52
N ASN A 190 -7.50 -2.07 6.06
CA ASN A 190 -8.74 -1.71 5.38
C ASN A 190 -8.92 -0.20 5.19
N ALA A 191 -8.35 0.60 6.08
CA ALA A 191 -8.33 2.06 5.98
C ALA A 191 -7.14 2.60 5.15
N PHE A 192 -6.38 1.73 4.47
CA PHE A 192 -5.19 2.09 3.67
C PHE A 192 -4.15 2.90 4.45
N LEU A 193 -4.06 2.73 5.77
CA LEU A 193 -2.98 3.35 6.57
C LEU A 193 -1.68 2.53 6.45
N ILE A 194 -1.83 1.21 6.32
CA ILE A 194 -0.74 0.25 6.18
C ILE A 194 -1.10 -0.78 5.10
N HIS A 195 -0.11 -1.52 4.64
CA HIS A 195 -0.25 -2.63 3.71
C HIS A 195 0.53 -3.83 4.23
N SER A 196 -0.09 -5.01 4.25
CA SER A 196 0.61 -6.24 4.59
C SER A 196 1.36 -6.82 3.37
N CYS A 197 2.51 -7.42 3.64
CA CYS A 197 3.31 -8.15 2.67
C CYS A 197 3.60 -9.54 3.26
N PRO A 198 2.72 -10.52 2.99
CA PRO A 198 2.85 -11.87 3.53
C PRO A 198 4.09 -12.54 2.95
N ARG A 199 4.55 -13.60 3.63
CA ARG A 199 5.70 -14.37 3.17
C ARG A 199 5.28 -15.35 2.09
N PHE A 200 6.19 -15.67 1.19
CA PHE A 200 5.98 -16.63 0.10
C PHE A 200 7.13 -17.62 0.07
N ASN A 201 6.83 -18.91 0.19
CA ASN A 201 7.81 -19.97 0.02
C ASN A 201 8.10 -20.14 -1.47
N ILE A 202 9.28 -19.71 -1.92
CA ILE A 202 9.66 -19.73 -3.33
C ILE A 202 9.71 -21.17 -3.86
N ARG A 203 10.21 -22.12 -3.04
CA ARG A 203 10.33 -23.53 -3.42
C ARG A 203 8.96 -24.23 -3.44
N GLY A 204 8.17 -24.01 -2.39
CA GLY A 204 6.82 -24.57 -2.24
C GLY A 204 5.78 -23.91 -3.15
N LYS A 205 6.09 -22.71 -3.66
CA LYS A 205 5.22 -21.87 -4.49
C LYS A 205 3.88 -21.54 -3.82
N ASP A 206 3.92 -21.28 -2.53
CA ASP A 206 2.72 -21.00 -1.73
C ASP A 206 2.98 -19.88 -0.72
N SER A 207 1.90 -19.22 -0.31
CA SER A 207 1.91 -18.21 0.75
C SER A 207 2.13 -18.87 2.10
N LEU A 208 2.89 -18.21 2.97
CA LEU A 208 3.18 -18.65 4.32
C LEU A 208 2.36 -17.83 5.32
N SER A 209 1.68 -18.53 6.22
CA SER A 209 1.02 -17.90 7.36
C SER A 209 2.03 -17.48 8.44
N GLY A 210 1.61 -16.57 9.31
CA GLY A 210 2.40 -16.13 10.46
C GLY A 210 3.02 -14.74 10.24
N PRO A 211 4.33 -14.55 10.46
CA PRO A 211 4.94 -13.22 10.36
C PRO A 211 4.86 -12.65 8.93
N ALA A 212 4.66 -11.34 8.83
CA ALA A 212 4.60 -10.58 7.58
C ALA A 212 5.35 -9.26 7.72
N LYS A 213 5.80 -8.67 6.62
CA LYS A 213 6.24 -7.26 6.60
C LYS A 213 5.01 -6.37 6.48
N TYR A 214 5.13 -5.14 6.99
CA TYR A 214 4.11 -4.11 6.85
C TYR A 214 4.76 -2.86 6.27
N TYR A 215 4.06 -2.19 5.37
CA TYR A 215 4.50 -0.96 4.72
C TYR A 215 3.47 0.13 4.94
N MET A 216 3.94 1.36 5.13
CA MET A 216 3.07 2.52 5.26
C MET A 216 2.55 2.91 3.89
N ASN A 217 1.29 3.38 3.83
CA ASN A 217 0.74 3.89 2.58
C ASN A 217 1.44 5.16 2.10
N ASP A 218 2.06 5.90 3.01
CA ASP A 218 2.89 7.06 2.68
C ASP A 218 4.04 7.23 3.69
N PHE A 219 5.17 7.74 3.20
CA PHE A 219 6.38 7.98 3.99
C PHE A 219 6.20 9.10 5.03
N SER A 220 5.30 10.04 4.75
CA SER A 220 5.03 11.21 5.59
C SER A 220 4.62 10.84 7.02
N PHE A 221 3.92 9.72 7.23
CA PHE A 221 3.60 9.24 8.58
C PHE A 221 4.84 9.00 9.42
N HIS A 222 5.89 8.41 8.84
CA HIS A 222 7.17 8.24 9.53
C HIS A 222 7.93 9.58 9.60
N ASN A 223 8.09 10.25 8.47
CA ASN A 223 8.96 11.42 8.35
C ASN A 223 8.52 12.62 9.19
N TYR A 224 7.21 12.82 9.39
CA TYR A 224 6.71 13.97 10.14
C TYR A 224 6.27 13.64 11.56
N LEU A 225 5.84 12.40 11.83
CA LEU A 225 5.34 12.03 13.16
C LEU A 225 6.38 11.26 14.00
N TYR A 226 7.29 10.51 13.36
CA TYR A 226 8.14 9.52 14.03
C TYR A 226 9.62 9.53 13.60
N ALA A 227 10.12 10.62 13.01
CA ALA A 227 11.48 10.73 12.47
C ALA A 227 12.64 10.39 13.43
N GLY A 228 12.40 10.38 14.74
CA GLY A 228 13.41 10.06 15.76
C GLY A 228 13.64 8.55 16.00
N PHE A 229 12.81 7.68 15.42
CA PHE A 229 12.89 6.23 15.64
C PHE A 229 13.73 5.54 14.55
N GLY A 230 15.04 5.83 14.54
CA GLY A 230 16.13 4.85 14.27
C GLY A 230 16.18 4.00 12.99
N TYR A 231 15.35 4.19 11.96
CA TYR A 231 15.47 3.43 10.71
C TYR A 231 15.93 4.32 9.55
N GLY A 232 17.04 3.94 8.93
CA GLY A 232 17.67 4.73 7.87
C GLY A 232 16.93 4.69 6.53
N MET A 233 17.47 5.39 5.54
CA MET A 233 16.91 5.51 4.18
C MET A 233 16.53 4.18 3.51
N GLY A 234 17.17 3.07 3.87
CA GLY A 234 16.83 1.74 3.33
C GLY A 234 15.39 1.32 3.59
N TYR A 235 14.82 1.67 4.75
CA TYR A 235 13.43 1.38 5.09
C TYR A 235 12.46 2.10 4.14
N LEU A 236 12.62 3.43 4.02
CA LEU A 236 11.78 4.27 3.16
C LEU A 236 11.91 3.85 1.70
N PHE A 237 13.13 3.48 1.30
CA PHE A 237 13.42 2.97 -0.03
C PHE A 237 12.66 1.67 -0.32
N GLU A 238 12.74 0.67 0.55
CA GLU A 238 12.01 -0.59 0.41
C GLU A 238 10.48 -0.38 0.38
N ASN A 239 9.96 0.50 1.25
CA ASN A 239 8.54 0.86 1.24
C ASN A 239 8.13 1.51 -0.10
N ALA A 240 8.97 2.35 -0.68
CA ALA A 240 8.68 2.98 -1.96
C ALA A 240 8.62 1.96 -3.10
N ILE A 241 9.54 0.98 -3.09
CA ILE A 241 9.51 -0.13 -4.05
C ILE A 241 8.25 -0.97 -3.88
N TYR A 242 7.85 -1.28 -2.65
CA TYR A 242 6.61 -2.02 -2.38
C TYR A 242 5.38 -1.29 -2.97
N LEU A 243 5.22 0.00 -2.69
CA LEU A 243 4.08 0.79 -3.19
C LEU A 243 4.07 0.88 -4.72
N GLU A 244 5.24 1.01 -5.34
CA GLU A 244 5.36 1.03 -6.80
C GLU A 244 4.95 -0.32 -7.43
N LEU A 245 5.35 -1.45 -6.83
CA LEU A 245 4.92 -2.77 -7.29
C LEU A 245 3.39 -2.94 -7.16
N ARG A 246 2.82 -2.52 -6.03
CA ARG A 246 1.36 -2.54 -5.83
C ARG A 246 0.63 -1.66 -6.84
N ARG A 247 1.15 -0.46 -7.12
CA ARG A 247 0.59 0.45 -8.15
C ARG A 247 0.59 -0.17 -9.55
N ARG A 248 1.59 -0.98 -9.87
CA ARG A 248 1.66 -1.73 -11.14
C ARG A 248 0.75 -2.97 -11.18
N GLY A 249 0.01 -3.23 -10.11
CA GLY A 249 -0.97 -4.32 -10.02
C GLY A 249 -0.33 -5.67 -9.74
N TYR A 250 0.84 -5.71 -9.10
CA TYR A 250 1.39 -6.95 -8.57
C TYR A 250 0.79 -7.27 -7.19
N ASP A 251 0.54 -8.56 -6.96
CA ASP A 251 0.49 -9.14 -5.62
C ASP A 251 1.93 -9.28 -5.13
N VAL A 252 2.24 -8.67 -3.98
CA VAL A 252 3.62 -8.53 -3.49
C VAL A 252 3.81 -9.31 -2.20
N TYR A 253 4.86 -10.11 -2.16
CA TYR A 253 5.21 -10.99 -1.04
C TYR A 253 6.67 -10.86 -0.65
N VAL A 254 7.01 -11.20 0.58
CA VAL A 254 8.41 -11.41 1.00
C VAL A 254 8.82 -12.84 0.69
N GLY A 255 9.86 -13.02 -0.12
CA GLY A 255 10.31 -14.35 -0.52
C GLY A 255 11.10 -15.07 0.58
N GLU A 256 10.81 -16.35 0.79
CA GLU A 256 11.61 -17.26 1.59
C GLU A 256 12.16 -18.36 0.70
N LEU A 257 13.48 -18.57 0.78
CA LEU A 257 14.17 -19.67 0.11
C LEU A 257 15.33 -20.19 0.96
N ASP A 258 15.17 -21.40 1.51
CA ASP A 258 16.19 -22.10 2.31
C ASP A 258 16.71 -21.25 3.48
N GLY A 259 15.81 -20.50 4.13
CA GLY A 259 16.16 -19.58 5.21
C GLY A 259 16.81 -18.26 4.78
N SER A 260 16.95 -18.02 3.46
CA SER A 260 17.27 -16.70 2.91
C SER A 260 15.99 -15.93 2.63
N GLU A 261 16.03 -14.62 2.85
CA GLU A 261 14.98 -13.69 2.43
C GLU A 261 15.29 -13.14 1.04
N VAL A 262 14.25 -12.95 0.23
CA VAL A 262 14.24 -12.14 -0.99
C VAL A 262 13.23 -11.04 -0.74
N ASP A 263 13.61 -9.78 -0.85
CA ASP A 263 12.77 -8.67 -0.37
C ASP A 263 11.37 -8.71 -0.98
N PHE A 264 11.28 -8.90 -2.30
CA PHE A 264 10.00 -9.05 -2.99
C PHE A 264 9.94 -10.21 -3.98
N VAL A 265 8.86 -10.97 -3.89
CA VAL A 265 8.30 -11.79 -4.95
C VAL A 265 7.04 -11.07 -5.41
N ALA A 266 7.03 -10.56 -6.65
CA ALA A 266 5.90 -9.84 -7.20
C ALA A 266 5.25 -10.70 -8.31
N ILE A 267 3.96 -10.95 -8.18
CA ILE A 267 3.18 -11.85 -9.06
C ILE A 267 2.03 -11.05 -9.67
N ARG A 268 1.85 -11.14 -10.98
CA ARG A 268 0.73 -10.54 -11.70
C ARG A 268 0.33 -11.46 -12.84
N ASN A 269 -0.84 -12.07 -12.74
CA ASN A 269 -1.27 -13.14 -13.66
C ASN A 269 -0.21 -14.27 -13.68
N ASP A 270 0.26 -14.66 -14.87
CA ASP A 270 1.32 -15.65 -15.05
C ASP A 270 2.74 -15.07 -14.95
N ALA A 271 2.88 -13.74 -14.78
CA ALA A 271 4.17 -13.11 -14.61
C ALA A 271 4.60 -13.15 -13.14
N ARG A 272 5.87 -13.47 -12.92
CA ARG A 272 6.52 -13.38 -11.62
C ARG A 272 7.87 -12.71 -11.79
N ILE A 273 8.24 -11.86 -10.86
CA ILE A 273 9.58 -11.26 -10.76
C ILE A 273 10.09 -11.36 -9.33
N TYR A 274 11.41 -11.39 -9.19
CA TYR A 274 12.10 -11.40 -7.90
C TYR A 274 12.95 -10.14 -7.78
N ILE A 275 12.88 -9.47 -6.64
CA ILE A 275 13.55 -8.20 -6.42
C ILE A 275 14.29 -8.24 -5.08
N GLN A 276 15.57 -7.87 -5.12
CA GLN A 276 16.33 -7.44 -3.96
C GLN A 276 16.53 -5.93 -4.00
N VAL A 277 16.40 -5.27 -2.86
CA VAL A 277 16.42 -3.82 -2.70
C VAL A 277 17.59 -3.41 -1.83
N ALA A 278 18.41 -2.49 -2.33
CA ALA A 278 19.50 -1.91 -1.58
C ALA A 278 19.54 -0.40 -1.81
N TYR A 279 19.53 0.41 -0.75
CA TYR A 279 19.63 1.86 -0.90
C TYR A 279 20.91 2.25 -1.66
N LYS A 280 22.04 1.66 -1.28
CA LYS A 280 23.34 1.74 -1.96
C LYS A 280 24.10 0.43 -1.79
N MET A 281 24.92 0.06 -2.77
CA MET A 281 25.79 -1.10 -2.73
C MET A 281 27.26 -0.67 -2.64
N ASP A 282 27.64 -0.17 -1.46
CA ASP A 282 29.01 0.28 -1.20
C ASP A 282 29.97 -0.93 -1.08
N GLY A 283 30.57 -1.30 -2.22
CA GLY A 283 31.64 -2.30 -2.30
C GLY A 283 31.19 -3.74 -2.61
N GLU A 284 32.17 -4.58 -2.98
CA GLU A 284 31.95 -5.94 -3.47
C GLU A 284 31.23 -6.85 -2.47
N SER A 285 31.49 -6.70 -1.16
CA SER A 285 30.82 -7.51 -0.13
C SER A 285 29.33 -7.23 -0.06
N THR A 286 28.93 -5.96 -0.22
CA THR A 286 27.53 -5.54 -0.21
C THR A 286 26.85 -6.07 -1.46
N ILE A 287 27.46 -5.88 -2.64
CA ILE A 287 26.96 -6.42 -3.92
C ILE A 287 26.76 -7.94 -3.81
N ALA A 288 27.77 -8.70 -3.37
CA ALA A 288 27.67 -10.15 -3.26
C ALA A 288 26.52 -10.58 -2.33
N ARG A 289 26.30 -9.85 -1.23
CA ARG A 289 25.19 -10.10 -0.30
C ARG A 289 23.83 -9.88 -0.95
N GLU A 290 23.63 -8.80 -1.69
CA GLU A 290 22.33 -8.48 -2.31
C GLU A 290 22.01 -9.40 -3.50
N TYR A 291 23.01 -9.90 -4.23
CA TYR A 291 22.77 -10.83 -5.34
C TYR A 291 22.55 -12.27 -4.87
N ALA A 292 23.15 -12.69 -3.74
CA ALA A 292 23.17 -14.07 -3.30
C ALA A 292 21.77 -14.73 -3.14
N PRO A 293 20.72 -14.06 -2.60
CA PRO A 293 19.39 -14.66 -2.52
C PRO A 293 18.80 -14.98 -3.90
N LEU A 294 18.98 -14.07 -4.86
CA LEU A 294 18.45 -14.20 -6.21
C LEU A 294 19.17 -15.29 -7.02
N GLU A 295 20.48 -15.43 -6.86
CA GLU A 295 21.28 -16.47 -7.52
C GLU A 295 20.87 -17.90 -7.12
N ARG A 296 20.27 -18.07 -5.94
CA ARG A 296 19.78 -19.36 -5.46
C ARG A 296 18.46 -19.79 -6.12
N ILE A 297 17.72 -18.84 -6.71
CA ILE A 297 16.46 -19.12 -7.37
C ILE A 297 16.73 -19.73 -8.75
N ARG A 298 16.32 -20.99 -8.93
CA ARG A 298 16.67 -21.79 -10.12
C ARG A 298 15.68 -21.69 -11.28
N ASP A 299 14.55 -21.03 -11.10
CA ASP A 299 13.61 -20.83 -12.20
C ASP A 299 14.05 -19.71 -13.15
N SER A 300 13.32 -19.57 -14.25
CA SER A 300 13.64 -18.62 -15.33
C SER A 300 12.90 -17.29 -15.22
N TYR A 301 12.20 -17.01 -14.11
CA TYR A 301 11.55 -15.72 -13.95
C TYR A 301 12.58 -14.60 -13.79
N PRO A 302 12.28 -13.38 -14.28
CA PRO A 302 13.17 -12.23 -14.16
C PRO A 302 13.55 -11.90 -12.72
N LYS A 303 14.80 -11.46 -12.54
CA LYS A 303 15.40 -11.15 -11.25
C LYS A 303 16.08 -9.79 -11.31
N PHE A 304 15.84 -8.96 -10.31
CA PHE A 304 16.33 -7.58 -10.29
C PHE A 304 16.98 -7.25 -8.95
N VAL A 305 18.07 -6.50 -9.02
CA VAL A 305 18.57 -5.74 -7.88
C VAL A 305 18.25 -4.28 -8.14
N VAL A 306 17.60 -3.62 -7.17
CA VAL A 306 17.16 -2.23 -7.27
C VAL A 306 17.97 -1.38 -6.32
N SER A 307 18.60 -0.31 -6.82
CA SER A 307 19.36 0.62 -5.98
C SER A 307 19.40 2.06 -6.49
N LEU A 308 19.90 2.96 -5.64
CA LEU A 308 20.23 4.35 -6.01
C LEU A 308 21.69 4.57 -6.39
N ASP A 309 22.50 3.52 -6.58
CA ASP A 309 23.91 3.63 -7.00
C ASP A 309 24.08 4.36 -8.33
N GLU A 310 24.92 5.39 -8.40
CA GLU A 310 25.13 6.25 -9.59
C GLU A 310 25.32 5.47 -10.90
N PHE A 311 26.08 4.37 -10.84
CA PHE A 311 26.37 3.52 -11.98
C PHE A 311 25.56 2.23 -11.92
N ARG A 312 24.96 1.85 -13.06
CA ARG A 312 24.41 0.51 -13.21
C ARG A 312 25.54 -0.51 -13.28
N LEU A 313 25.41 -1.54 -12.47
CA LEU A 313 26.27 -2.72 -12.53
C LEU A 313 25.87 -3.54 -13.76
N PRO A 314 26.82 -4.24 -14.41
CA PRO A 314 26.50 -5.16 -15.48
C PRO A 314 25.59 -6.29 -14.97
N SER A 315 24.87 -6.94 -15.89
CA SER A 315 24.08 -8.12 -15.51
C SER A 315 24.98 -9.20 -14.92
N ASN A 316 24.53 -9.81 -13.83
CA ASN A 316 25.21 -10.92 -13.16
C ASN A 316 24.31 -12.16 -13.21
N ASN A 317 24.71 -13.19 -13.95
CA ASN A 317 23.93 -14.44 -14.09
C ASN A 317 22.46 -14.24 -14.52
N GLY A 318 22.19 -13.22 -15.34
CA GLY A 318 20.83 -12.87 -15.79
C GLY A 318 20.02 -12.04 -14.78
N ILE A 319 20.59 -11.71 -13.61
CA ILE A 319 20.05 -10.72 -12.68
C ILE A 319 20.39 -9.33 -13.22
N LEU A 320 19.39 -8.44 -13.28
CA LEU A 320 19.54 -7.09 -13.81
C LEU A 320 19.61 -6.07 -12.68
N HIS A 321 20.58 -5.14 -12.75
CA HIS A 321 20.61 -3.98 -11.88
C HIS A 321 19.80 -2.84 -12.51
N VAL A 322 18.78 -2.36 -11.82
CA VAL A 322 17.89 -1.29 -12.30
C VAL A 322 17.72 -0.18 -11.25
N ARG A 323 17.30 1.00 -11.70
CA ARG A 323 16.84 2.08 -10.82
C ARG A 323 15.41 1.84 -10.35
N PRO A 324 14.96 2.48 -9.26
CA PRO A 324 13.59 2.36 -8.75
C PRO A 324 12.51 2.65 -9.78
N TRP A 325 12.72 3.68 -10.62
CA TRP A 325 11.78 4.09 -11.66
C TRP A 325 11.84 3.23 -12.93
N GLU A 326 12.69 2.19 -12.94
CA GLU A 326 12.92 1.30 -14.09
C GLU A 326 12.48 -0.14 -13.79
N ILE A 327 11.87 -0.37 -12.63
CA ILE A 327 11.18 -1.64 -12.32
C ILE A 327 10.15 -1.92 -13.43
N PRO A 328 9.88 -3.18 -13.80
CA PRO A 328 8.94 -3.54 -14.87
C PRO A 328 7.46 -3.50 -14.48
#